data_AF-A0A0G0BAV3-F1
#
_entry.id   AF-A0A0G0BAV3-F1
#
_cell.length_a   1.000
_cell.length_b   1.000
_cell.length_c   1.000
_cell.angle_alpha   90.00
_cell.angle_beta   90.00
_cell.angle_gamma   90.00
#
_symmetry.space_group_name_H-M   'P 1'
#
loop_
_entity.id
_entity.type
_entity.pdbx_description
1 polymer ?
#
loop_
_entity_poly.entity_id
_entity_poly.type
_entity_poly.pdbx_seq_one_letter_code
_entity_poly.pdbx_strand_id
1 'polypeptide(L)'
;MPLEIKKERITVDLRLFNELKTHLSYYGPEQLSQNDREYTRKFLHDFINTRNSRAQTVSSEEYDRYIREEVETMFPYPTFGLDCIDGRVLPVLLGGYAAKFGGFLRLPAGDPVKDFISLRGGDLALKSGSNYANRIDEAFLRRNTDHIAQILDSHVGCAAREKAEKKAGHKPNDKGLLVDVLRKKAMGEAIKNYVSINDGSNNKREILPVQVTFDTDNGFMYMGLEADDAIEAAIAAKGFTPDVLKKLSQSWKILSTKEMLSDEVKETLKGYAFKPDWENNYIGTLSQFWENIKRLKNSYIFDIIKTRLKITYSHLDKEINGNGREIEERAMILLANMYSGFLLNYRTREIKVKKGEKILIARPYPYSKHQEECIVASEGGYGPYKVKSFGVHILDEKSLPENIALAYNIIQNNRNGYTDDAGREHAPTINNYFGIYGPENDLFKRKTKKDKVPVPLIMQHTVRTGEFFFYEDKYWERLKDLNFSFILRMKEKEKVDWVYMEDADFIKKTIKYLNIKPDDTIGLAIAKDVNILRRKVAALYKYYIFDEKGEKVYPLANKLINGDITLLPVLADQNREIHKIIPFLANGS
;
A
#
# COMPACT_ATOMS: atom_id res chain seq x y z
N MET A 1 -12.31 27.58 1.28
CA MET A 1 -11.08 28.32 0.93
C MET A 1 -10.05 27.31 0.47
N PRO A 2 -9.27 27.58 -0.58
CA PRO A 2 -8.21 26.67 -1.02
C PRO A 2 -7.21 26.44 0.13
N LEU A 3 -6.69 25.21 0.27
CA LEU A 3 -5.62 24.92 1.24
C LEU A 3 -4.34 25.65 0.80
N GLU A 4 -3.84 26.60 1.59
CA GLU A 4 -2.60 27.35 1.31
C GLU A 4 -1.54 27.01 2.37
N ILE A 5 -0.99 25.80 2.26
CA ILE A 5 0.12 25.41 3.13
C ILE A 5 1.36 26.20 2.72
N LYS A 6 1.87 27.03 3.63
CA LYS A 6 3.15 27.74 3.46
C LYS A 6 4.23 26.73 3.09
N LYS A 7 4.78 26.85 1.88
CA LYS A 7 5.93 26.06 1.43
C LYS A 7 7.17 26.51 2.21
N GLU A 8 7.38 25.98 3.40
CA GLU A 8 8.71 26.02 3.98
C GLU A 8 9.65 25.22 3.08
N ARG A 9 10.85 25.76 2.82
CA ARG A 9 11.89 25.03 2.11
C ARG A 9 12.22 23.80 2.94
N ILE A 10 11.82 22.63 2.46
CA ILE A 10 12.26 21.35 3.01
C ILE A 10 13.78 21.31 2.86
N THR A 11 14.47 21.54 3.96
CA THR A 11 15.92 21.47 3.99
C THR A 11 16.26 19.99 4.06
N VAL A 12 17.02 19.49 3.07
CA VAL A 12 17.53 18.12 3.11
C VAL A 12 18.33 17.97 4.40
N ASP A 13 17.93 17.03 5.25
CA ASP A 13 18.70 16.72 6.45
C ASP A 13 20.04 16.10 6.02
N LEU A 14 21.08 16.94 5.96
CA LEU A 14 22.45 16.53 5.63
C LEU A 14 22.94 15.40 6.53
N ARG A 15 22.40 15.26 7.74
CA ARG A 15 22.71 14.18 8.67
C ARG A 15 22.22 12.84 8.13
N LEU A 16 20.95 12.73 7.73
CA LEU A 16 20.41 11.50 7.14
C LEU A 16 21.17 11.10 5.87
N PHE A 17 21.61 12.07 5.09
CA PHE A 17 22.44 11.80 3.92
C PHE A 17 23.82 11.23 4.28
N ASN A 18 24.47 11.77 5.33
CA ASN A 18 25.73 11.23 5.84
C ASN A 18 25.55 9.84 6.47
N GLU A 19 24.45 9.61 7.19
CA GLU A 19 24.09 8.29 7.72
C GLU A 19 23.87 7.28 6.59
N LEU A 20 23.17 7.66 5.52
CA LEU A 20 22.98 6.84 4.35
C LEU A 20 24.32 6.48 3.69
N LYS A 21 25.21 7.46 3.49
CA LYS A 21 26.55 7.22 2.95
C LYS A 21 27.35 6.24 3.81
N THR A 22 27.28 6.42 5.13
CA THR A 22 27.93 5.54 6.12
C THR A 22 27.33 4.14 6.06
N HIS A 23 26.01 4.02 6.02
CA HIS A 23 25.30 2.75 5.93
C HIS A 23 25.70 1.95 4.69
N LEU A 24 25.75 2.60 3.53
CA LEU A 24 26.18 1.96 2.27
C LEU A 24 27.67 1.58 2.24
N SER A 25 28.49 2.19 3.10
CA SER A 25 29.91 1.82 3.22
C SER A 25 30.12 0.49 3.94
N TYR A 26 29.14 0.04 4.74
CA TYR A 26 29.21 -1.24 5.46
C TYR A 26 28.99 -2.46 4.57
N TYR A 27 28.41 -2.28 3.38
CA TYR A 27 28.35 -3.34 2.38
C TYR A 27 29.75 -3.57 1.81
N GLY A 28 30.22 -4.81 1.77
CA GLY A 28 31.50 -5.17 1.15
C GLY A 28 31.47 -5.03 -0.37
N PRO A 29 32.64 -4.91 -1.05
CA PRO A 29 32.71 -4.87 -2.51
C PRO A 29 32.13 -6.13 -3.18
N GLU A 30 32.15 -7.26 -2.48
CA GLU A 30 31.52 -8.51 -2.88
C GLU A 30 29.98 -8.50 -2.78
N GLN A 31 29.41 -7.56 -2.01
CA GLN A 31 27.96 -7.42 -1.84
C GLN A 31 27.39 -6.33 -2.74
N LEU A 32 28.03 -5.16 -2.80
CA LEU A 32 27.61 -4.05 -3.66
C LEU A 32 28.81 -3.44 -4.38
N SER A 33 28.74 -3.44 -5.71
CA SER A 33 29.70 -2.73 -6.56
C SER A 33 29.64 -1.21 -6.32
N GLN A 34 30.63 -0.46 -6.79
CA GLN A 34 30.60 1.01 -6.70
C GLN A 34 29.35 1.59 -7.39
N ASN A 35 28.99 1.05 -8.56
CA ASN A 35 27.81 1.49 -9.31
C ASN A 35 26.51 1.21 -8.53
N ASP A 36 26.40 0.04 -7.90
CA ASP A 36 25.23 -0.31 -7.08
C ASP A 36 25.10 0.63 -5.89
N ARG A 37 26.22 1.01 -5.27
CA ARG A 37 26.23 1.98 -4.16
C ARG A 37 25.82 3.36 -4.61
N GLU A 38 26.33 3.84 -5.74
CA GLU A 38 26.00 5.16 -6.28
C GLU A 38 24.52 5.24 -6.69
N TYR A 39 24.02 4.21 -7.37
CA TYR A 39 22.60 4.06 -7.69
C TYR A 39 21.75 4.09 -6.42
N THR A 40 22.05 3.20 -5.47
CA THR A 40 21.29 3.07 -4.22
C THR A 40 21.31 4.36 -3.42
N ARG A 41 22.45 5.06 -3.36
CA ARG A 41 22.57 6.36 -2.68
C ARG A 41 21.64 7.39 -3.29
N LYS A 42 21.63 7.52 -4.62
CA LYS A 42 20.81 8.54 -5.30
C LYS A 42 19.33 8.21 -5.22
N PHE A 43 18.99 6.94 -5.37
CA PHE A 43 17.64 6.42 -5.18
C PHE A 43 17.11 6.73 -3.77
N LEU A 44 17.87 6.34 -2.73
CA LEU A 44 17.43 6.50 -1.34
C LEU A 44 17.38 7.96 -0.91
N HIS A 45 18.23 8.83 -1.48
CA HIS A 45 18.13 10.27 -1.28
C HIS A 45 16.78 10.82 -1.75
N ASP A 46 16.37 10.52 -2.98
CA ASP A 46 15.10 11.01 -3.52
C ASP A 46 13.89 10.38 -2.82
N PHE A 47 14.02 9.11 -2.41
CA PHE A 47 13.03 8.44 -1.58
C PHE A 47 12.83 9.15 -0.23
N ILE A 48 13.89 9.36 0.54
CA ILE A 48 13.83 10.01 1.87
C ILE A 48 13.26 11.42 1.74
N ASN A 49 13.74 12.21 0.78
CA ASN A 49 13.27 13.59 0.59
C ASN A 49 11.79 13.66 0.24
N THR A 50 11.33 12.82 -0.70
CA THR A 50 9.91 12.83 -1.11
C THR A 50 9.00 12.34 0.03
N ARG A 51 9.46 11.37 0.82
CA ARG A 51 8.75 10.83 1.98
C ARG A 51 8.63 11.85 3.11
N ASN A 52 9.74 12.44 3.54
CA ASN A 52 9.76 13.42 4.63
C ASN A 52 9.00 14.69 4.24
N SER A 53 9.14 15.16 3.00
CA SER A 53 8.32 16.25 2.45
C SER A 53 6.82 15.97 2.59
N ARG A 54 6.39 14.75 2.27
CA ARG A 54 4.98 14.35 2.43
C ARG A 54 4.59 14.23 3.90
N ALA A 55 5.45 13.69 4.75
CA ALA A 55 5.20 13.56 6.19
C ALA A 55 4.95 14.93 6.84
N GLN A 56 5.81 15.92 6.54
CA GLN A 56 5.67 17.30 7.02
C GLN A 56 4.40 17.97 6.51
N THR A 57 4.00 17.68 5.27
CA THR A 57 2.73 18.17 4.71
C THR A 57 1.54 17.64 5.52
N VAL A 58 1.50 16.33 5.76
CA VAL A 58 0.37 15.67 6.40
C VAL A 58 0.36 15.86 7.92
N SER A 59 1.47 16.33 8.51
CA SER A 59 1.54 16.65 9.93
C SER A 59 1.00 18.04 10.26
N SER A 60 0.71 18.89 9.26
CA SER A 60 0.21 20.24 9.50
C SER A 60 -1.24 20.23 10.03
N GLU A 61 -1.53 21.11 10.99
CA GLU A 61 -2.89 21.28 11.54
C GLU A 61 -3.91 21.69 10.46
N GLU A 62 -3.46 22.47 9.47
CA GLU A 62 -4.29 22.89 8.34
C GLU A 62 -4.75 21.70 7.51
N TYR A 63 -3.84 20.76 7.22
CA TYR A 63 -4.17 19.52 6.52
C TYR A 63 -5.14 18.66 7.34
N ASP A 64 -4.86 18.46 8.62
CA ASP A 64 -5.72 17.65 9.50
C ASP A 64 -7.13 18.21 9.64
N ARG A 65 -7.24 19.54 9.74
CA ARG A 65 -8.52 20.24 9.75
C ARG A 65 -9.26 20.03 8.43
N TYR A 66 -8.59 20.21 7.29
CA TYR A 66 -9.21 20.02 5.98
C TYR A 66 -9.74 18.61 5.76
N ILE A 67 -8.97 17.58 6.13
CA ILE A 67 -9.43 16.19 6.03
C ILE A 67 -10.70 15.98 6.87
N ARG A 68 -10.68 16.38 8.14
CA ARG A 68 -11.82 16.16 9.06
C ARG A 68 -13.06 16.95 8.69
N GLU A 69 -12.91 18.21 8.33
CA GLU A 69 -14.04 19.15 8.17
C GLU A 69 -14.61 19.15 6.74
N GLU A 70 -13.78 18.91 5.72
CA GLU A 70 -14.21 19.01 4.31
C GLU A 70 -14.28 17.67 3.58
N VAL A 71 -13.38 16.72 3.89
CA VAL A 71 -13.31 15.45 3.16
C VAL A 71 -14.13 14.36 3.85
N GLU A 72 -13.91 14.13 5.15
CA GLU A 72 -14.62 13.09 5.90
C GLU A 72 -16.12 13.34 6.01
N THR A 73 -16.54 14.62 6.09
CA THR A 73 -17.95 15.01 6.14
C THR A 73 -18.72 14.73 4.84
N MET A 74 -18.02 14.41 3.75
CA MET A 74 -18.67 14.03 2.48
C MET A 74 -19.27 12.63 2.53
N PHE A 75 -18.78 11.77 3.42
CA PHE A 75 -19.19 10.38 3.59
C PHE A 75 -20.12 10.22 4.80
N PRO A 76 -21.23 9.49 4.67
CA PRO A 76 -22.08 9.16 5.81
C PRO A 76 -21.39 8.33 6.91
N TYR A 77 -20.33 7.60 6.58
CA TYR A 77 -19.54 6.79 7.50
C TYR A 77 -18.05 7.16 7.40
N PRO A 78 -17.29 7.15 8.51
CA PRO A 78 -15.84 7.07 8.43
C PRO A 78 -15.42 5.82 7.65
N THR A 79 -14.80 6.03 6.49
CA THR A 79 -14.45 4.97 5.53
C THR A 79 -13.04 4.44 5.77
N PHE A 80 -12.91 3.12 5.92
CA PHE A 80 -11.64 2.39 6.02
C PHE A 80 -11.50 1.42 4.85
N GLY A 81 -10.31 0.91 4.58
CA GLY A 81 -10.06 0.05 3.41
C GLY A 81 -9.11 -1.12 3.66
N LEU A 82 -9.37 -2.23 2.99
CA LEU A 82 -8.48 -3.38 2.85
C LEU A 82 -8.12 -3.54 1.37
N ASP A 83 -6.90 -3.11 1.03
CA ASP A 83 -6.43 -3.07 -0.35
C ASP A 83 -5.26 -4.05 -0.56
N CYS A 84 -4.99 -4.36 -1.83
CA CYS A 84 -3.79 -5.12 -2.19
C CYS A 84 -2.50 -4.29 -1.98
N ILE A 85 -1.39 -4.97 -1.69
CA ILE A 85 -0.04 -4.36 -1.76
C ILE A 85 0.36 -3.96 -3.18
N ASP A 86 -0.37 -4.43 -4.20
CA ASP A 86 -0.17 -4.07 -5.61
C ASP A 86 -0.06 -2.54 -5.77
N GLY A 87 1.06 -2.03 -6.26
CA GLY A 87 1.30 -0.58 -6.32
C GLY A 87 0.46 0.15 -7.38
N ARG A 88 -0.31 -0.58 -8.19
CA ARG A 88 -1.37 -0.04 -9.04
C ARG A 88 -2.66 0.24 -8.25
N VAL A 89 -2.80 -0.38 -7.07
CA VAL A 89 -3.93 -0.24 -6.14
C VAL A 89 -3.50 0.67 -4.99
N LEU A 90 -3.76 1.97 -5.12
CA LEU A 90 -3.49 2.98 -4.09
C LEU A 90 -4.77 3.71 -3.72
N PRO A 91 -5.08 3.93 -2.43
CA PRO A 91 -6.33 4.59 -2.00
C PRO A 91 -6.61 5.92 -2.73
N VAL A 92 -5.59 6.73 -2.93
CA VAL A 92 -5.72 8.01 -3.65
C VAL A 92 -6.02 7.84 -5.15
N LEU A 93 -5.60 6.73 -5.77
CA LEU A 93 -5.96 6.39 -7.14
C LEU A 93 -7.38 5.80 -7.21
N LEU A 94 -7.79 5.03 -6.20
CA LEU A 94 -9.13 4.47 -6.09
C LEU A 94 -10.19 5.55 -6.02
N GLY A 95 -10.00 6.61 -5.23
CA GLY A 95 -11.04 7.63 -5.04
C GLY A 95 -10.55 8.93 -4.41
N GLY A 96 -9.27 9.28 -4.55
CA GLY A 96 -8.72 10.48 -3.89
C GLY A 96 -8.63 10.36 -2.37
N TYR A 97 -8.70 9.14 -1.82
CA TYR A 97 -8.56 8.88 -0.39
C TYR A 97 -7.17 9.26 0.09
N ALA A 98 -7.10 10.38 0.82
CA ALA A 98 -5.86 11.03 1.20
C ALA A 98 -5.22 10.41 2.43
N ALA A 99 -4.00 10.86 2.76
CA ALA A 99 -3.40 10.59 4.06
C ALA A 99 -4.34 11.06 5.18
N LYS A 100 -4.45 10.27 6.25
CA LYS A 100 -5.33 10.51 7.41
C LYS A 100 -6.85 10.49 7.13
N PHE A 101 -7.28 10.41 5.86
CA PHE A 101 -8.66 10.07 5.53
C PHE A 101 -8.86 8.58 5.83
N GLY A 102 -9.62 8.28 6.88
CA GLY A 102 -9.84 6.89 7.30
C GLY A 102 -8.54 6.13 7.62
N GLY A 103 -8.55 4.83 7.36
CA GLY A 103 -7.38 3.95 7.50
C GLY A 103 -7.38 2.82 6.49
N PHE A 104 -6.34 2.76 5.66
CA PHE A 104 -6.19 1.77 4.60
C PHE A 104 -5.06 0.80 4.93
N LEU A 105 -5.43 -0.46 5.09
CA LEU A 105 -4.51 -1.55 5.35
C LEU A 105 -4.22 -2.29 4.04
N ARG A 106 -2.93 -2.39 3.69
CA ARG A 106 -2.49 -2.97 2.42
C ARG A 106 -1.78 -4.30 2.64
N LEU A 107 -2.38 -5.38 2.15
CA LEU A 107 -1.92 -6.76 2.32
C LEU A 107 -1.91 -7.51 0.98
N PRO A 108 -1.19 -8.62 0.80
CA PRO A 108 -1.38 -9.44 -0.38
C PRO A 108 -2.86 -9.79 -0.58
N ALA A 109 -3.42 -9.47 -1.75
CA ALA A 109 -4.85 -9.58 -2.05
C ALA A 109 -5.80 -8.87 -1.04
N GLY A 110 -5.29 -7.91 -0.26
CA GLY A 110 -6.04 -7.26 0.82
C GLY A 110 -6.57 -8.22 1.88
N ASP A 111 -5.95 -9.40 2.06
CA ASP A 111 -6.49 -10.50 2.85
C ASP A 111 -5.62 -10.76 4.10
N PRO A 112 -6.07 -10.39 5.32
CA PRO A 112 -5.41 -10.73 6.57
C PRO A 112 -5.73 -12.18 6.97
N VAL A 113 -5.30 -13.15 6.15
CA VAL A 113 -5.67 -14.58 6.26
C VAL A 113 -5.58 -15.13 7.70
N LYS A 114 -4.53 -14.77 8.45
CA LYS A 114 -4.28 -15.26 9.81
C LYS A 114 -5.26 -14.74 10.87
N ASP A 115 -5.98 -13.66 10.57
CA ASP A 115 -6.93 -13.04 11.48
C ASP A 115 -8.33 -13.66 11.33
N PHE A 116 -8.55 -14.48 10.30
CA PHE A 116 -9.79 -15.21 10.09
C PHE A 116 -9.61 -16.70 10.33
N ILE A 117 -10.63 -17.35 10.90
CA ILE A 117 -10.71 -18.80 11.07
C ILE A 117 -11.88 -19.35 10.26
N SER A 118 -11.72 -20.56 9.72
CA SER A 118 -12.82 -21.30 9.10
C SER A 118 -13.61 -22.04 10.17
N LEU A 119 -14.92 -21.84 10.18
CA LEU A 119 -15.87 -22.55 11.03
C LEU A 119 -16.30 -23.88 10.39
N ARG A 120 -16.93 -24.73 11.21
CA ARG A 120 -17.60 -25.93 10.72
C ARG A 120 -18.72 -25.52 9.78
N GLY A 121 -18.64 -25.91 8.50
CA GLY A 121 -19.57 -25.50 7.44
C GLY A 121 -18.93 -24.63 6.36
N GLY A 122 -17.69 -24.16 6.56
CA GLY A 122 -16.95 -23.38 5.56
C GLY A 122 -17.03 -21.86 5.76
N ASP A 123 -17.90 -21.38 6.65
CA ASP A 123 -18.02 -19.98 7.01
C ASP A 123 -16.75 -19.42 7.66
N LEU A 124 -16.61 -18.11 7.64
CA LEU A 124 -15.49 -17.41 8.28
C LEU A 124 -15.92 -16.74 9.57
N ALA A 125 -15.02 -16.72 10.54
CA ALA A 125 -15.11 -15.85 11.70
C ALA A 125 -13.83 -15.02 11.83
N LEU A 126 -13.98 -13.75 12.18
CA LEU A 126 -12.86 -12.90 12.58
C LEU A 126 -12.43 -13.28 14.01
N LYS A 127 -11.16 -13.62 14.19
CA LYS A 127 -10.62 -14.02 15.49
C LYS A 127 -10.55 -12.80 16.41
N SER A 128 -11.23 -12.86 17.56
CA SER A 128 -11.14 -11.84 18.59
C SER A 128 -9.70 -11.65 19.09
N GLY A 129 -9.31 -10.39 19.31
CA GLY A 129 -7.94 -10.00 19.68
C GLY A 129 -6.88 -10.16 18.58
N SER A 130 -7.28 -10.56 17.36
CA SER A 130 -6.38 -10.55 16.20
C SER A 130 -5.97 -9.13 15.81
N ASN A 131 -4.93 -9.00 14.97
CA ASN A 131 -4.43 -7.69 14.56
C ASN A 131 -5.52 -6.88 13.84
N TYR A 132 -6.23 -7.51 12.90
CA TYR A 132 -7.31 -6.85 12.17
C TYR A 132 -8.54 -6.55 13.06
N ALA A 133 -8.90 -7.44 13.99
CA ALA A 133 -9.96 -7.19 14.97
C ALA A 133 -9.66 -5.93 15.82
N ASN A 134 -8.44 -5.84 16.36
CA ASN A 134 -8.01 -4.67 17.12
C ASN A 134 -8.04 -3.38 16.29
N ARG A 135 -7.80 -3.45 14.97
CA ARG A 135 -7.89 -2.29 14.08
C ARG A 135 -9.33 -1.82 13.87
N ILE A 136 -10.29 -2.75 13.81
CA ILE A 136 -11.72 -2.41 13.76
C ILE A 136 -12.12 -1.73 15.07
N ASP A 137 -11.72 -2.28 16.22
CA ASP A 137 -12.02 -1.68 17.53
C ASP A 137 -11.38 -0.30 17.68
N GLU A 138 -10.11 -0.14 17.27
CA GLU A 138 -9.42 1.16 17.21
C GLU A 138 -10.15 2.17 16.31
N ALA A 139 -10.76 1.73 15.21
CA ALA A 139 -11.46 2.61 14.27
C ALA A 139 -12.69 3.27 14.93
N PHE A 140 -13.51 2.48 15.62
CA PHE A 140 -14.65 3.00 16.39
C PHE A 140 -14.19 3.95 17.51
N LEU A 141 -13.17 3.56 18.28
CA LEU A 141 -12.65 4.34 19.41
C LEU A 141 -12.05 5.67 18.95
N ARG A 142 -11.16 5.67 17.96
CA ARG A 142 -10.47 6.88 17.50
C ARG A 142 -11.40 7.89 16.84
N ARG A 143 -12.44 7.42 16.17
CA ARG A 143 -13.42 8.28 15.51
C ARG A 143 -14.57 8.68 16.42
N ASN A 144 -14.64 8.13 17.63
CA ASN A 144 -15.73 8.34 18.57
C ASN A 144 -17.09 8.21 17.87
N THR A 145 -17.27 7.09 17.16
CA THR A 145 -18.43 6.84 16.31
C THR A 145 -18.99 5.45 16.58
N ASP A 146 -20.28 5.29 16.30
CA ASP A 146 -20.98 4.01 16.35
C ASP A 146 -21.06 3.36 14.96
N HIS A 147 -20.68 4.05 13.88
CA HIS A 147 -20.80 3.50 12.53
C HIS A 147 -19.54 3.72 11.71
N ILE A 148 -19.05 2.69 11.02
CA ILE A 148 -17.93 2.80 10.07
C ILE A 148 -18.21 2.03 8.78
N ALA A 149 -17.58 2.43 7.68
CA ALA A 149 -17.59 1.67 6.43
C ALA A 149 -16.23 1.02 6.20
N GLN A 150 -16.22 -0.20 5.67
CA GLN A 150 -15.03 -0.98 5.37
C GLN A 150 -15.04 -1.39 3.90
N ILE A 151 -14.24 -0.71 3.09
CA ILE A 151 -13.99 -1.09 1.70
C ILE A 151 -13.20 -2.40 1.67
N LEU A 152 -13.70 -3.36 0.90
CA LEU A 152 -13.05 -4.64 0.63
C LEU A 152 -12.79 -4.74 -0.87
N ASP A 153 -11.55 -4.49 -1.30
CA ASP A 153 -11.20 -4.51 -2.71
C ASP A 153 -10.77 -5.90 -3.18
N SER A 154 -11.34 -6.34 -4.31
CA SER A 154 -10.94 -7.55 -5.06
C SER A 154 -10.42 -7.15 -6.44
N HIS A 155 -9.30 -6.42 -6.53
CA HIS A 155 -8.89 -5.83 -7.80
C HIS A 155 -8.62 -6.85 -8.93
N VAL A 156 -8.87 -6.41 -10.16
CA VAL A 156 -8.60 -7.20 -11.37
C VAL A 156 -7.09 -7.44 -11.51
N GLY A 157 -6.72 -8.69 -11.78
CA GLY A 157 -5.33 -9.09 -12.06
C GLY A 157 -4.43 -9.14 -10.83
N CYS A 158 -4.96 -9.56 -9.68
CA CYS A 158 -4.21 -9.71 -8.44
C CYS A 158 -3.16 -10.84 -8.50
N ALA A 159 -1.89 -10.48 -8.60
CA ALA A 159 -0.78 -11.44 -8.64
C ALA A 159 -0.69 -12.32 -7.38
N ALA A 160 -1.06 -11.76 -6.21
CA ALA A 160 -1.06 -12.52 -4.96
C ALA A 160 -2.10 -13.64 -4.96
N ARG A 161 -3.32 -13.32 -5.42
CA ARG A 161 -4.42 -14.29 -5.51
C ARG A 161 -4.15 -15.34 -6.59
N GLU A 162 -3.69 -14.92 -7.76
CA GLU A 162 -3.31 -15.83 -8.85
C GLU A 162 -2.24 -16.84 -8.39
N LYS A 163 -1.22 -16.37 -7.67
CA LYS A 163 -0.18 -17.25 -7.11
C LYS A 163 -0.74 -18.22 -6.07
N ALA A 164 -1.67 -17.78 -5.23
CA ALA A 164 -2.32 -18.65 -4.24
C ALA A 164 -3.12 -19.77 -4.92
N GLU A 165 -3.89 -19.44 -5.96
CA GLU A 165 -4.66 -20.41 -6.76
C GLU A 165 -3.75 -21.39 -7.50
N LYS A 166 -2.69 -20.89 -8.16
CA LYS A 166 -1.69 -21.74 -8.83
C LYS A 166 -1.01 -22.71 -7.84
N LYS A 167 -0.72 -22.26 -6.61
CA LYS A 167 -0.16 -23.11 -5.53
C LYS A 167 -1.15 -24.18 -5.06
N ALA A 168 -2.46 -23.90 -5.11
CA ALA A 168 -3.51 -24.86 -4.83
C ALA A 168 -3.77 -25.84 -6.00
N GLY A 169 -3.05 -25.71 -7.12
CA GLY A 169 -3.22 -26.56 -8.30
C GLY A 169 -4.29 -26.07 -9.28
N HIS A 170 -4.87 -24.88 -9.04
CA HIS A 170 -5.87 -24.30 -9.92
C HIS A 170 -5.23 -23.45 -11.03
N LYS A 171 -5.96 -23.30 -12.14
CA LYS A 171 -5.59 -22.42 -13.27
C LYS A 171 -6.76 -21.49 -13.59
N PRO A 172 -6.97 -20.43 -12.79
CA PRO A 172 -8.14 -19.57 -12.94
C PRO A 172 -8.06 -18.73 -14.23
N ASN A 173 -9.15 -18.67 -15.00
CA ASN A 173 -9.21 -17.87 -16.24
C ASN A 173 -9.29 -16.36 -16.00
N ASP A 174 -9.64 -15.96 -14.78
CA ASP A 174 -9.77 -14.57 -14.33
C ASP A 174 -8.67 -14.15 -13.36
N LYS A 175 -7.56 -14.91 -13.32
CA LYS A 175 -6.44 -14.72 -12.39
C LYS A 175 -6.84 -14.78 -10.90
N GLY A 176 -7.94 -15.47 -10.60
CA GLY A 176 -8.41 -15.73 -9.23
C GLY A 176 -9.39 -14.69 -8.70
N LEU A 177 -9.91 -13.79 -9.55
CA LEU A 177 -10.86 -12.75 -9.16
C LEU A 177 -12.12 -13.33 -8.51
N LEU A 178 -12.72 -14.39 -9.07
CA LEU A 178 -13.90 -15.05 -8.51
C LEU A 178 -13.65 -15.54 -7.07
N VAL A 179 -12.50 -16.18 -6.83
CA VAL A 179 -12.13 -16.68 -5.50
C VAL A 179 -11.93 -15.52 -4.53
N ASP A 180 -11.33 -14.41 -4.97
CA ASP A 180 -11.16 -13.23 -4.14
C ASP A 180 -12.51 -12.59 -3.79
N VAL A 181 -13.42 -12.46 -4.76
CA VAL A 181 -14.77 -11.92 -4.56
C VAL A 181 -15.55 -12.74 -3.53
N LEU A 182 -15.54 -14.07 -3.65
CA LEU A 182 -16.19 -14.97 -2.68
C LEU A 182 -15.56 -14.84 -1.29
N ARG A 183 -14.24 -14.77 -1.23
CA ARG A 183 -13.49 -14.60 0.01
C ARG A 183 -13.83 -13.27 0.70
N LYS A 184 -13.92 -12.16 -0.03
CA LYS A 184 -14.31 -10.84 0.52
C LYS A 184 -15.76 -10.81 0.98
N LYS A 185 -16.68 -11.46 0.25
CA LYS A 185 -18.07 -11.62 0.69
C LYS A 185 -18.14 -12.30 2.05
N ALA A 186 -17.45 -13.44 2.20
CA ALA A 186 -17.38 -14.17 3.47
C ALA A 186 -16.67 -13.37 4.59
N MET A 187 -15.63 -12.61 4.26
CA MET A 187 -14.98 -11.70 5.23
C MET A 187 -15.93 -10.60 5.70
N GLY A 188 -16.71 -10.00 4.80
CA GLY A 188 -17.68 -8.95 5.12
C GLY A 188 -18.70 -9.43 6.16
N GLU A 189 -19.26 -10.63 5.96
CA GLU A 189 -20.19 -11.23 6.92
C GLU A 189 -19.52 -11.57 8.26
N ALA A 190 -18.30 -12.13 8.22
CA ALA A 190 -17.53 -12.41 9.43
C ALA A 190 -17.21 -11.15 10.26
N ILE A 191 -16.95 -10.02 9.60
CA ILE A 191 -16.68 -8.73 10.23
C ILE A 191 -17.96 -8.16 10.87
N LYS A 192 -19.10 -8.21 10.17
CA LYS A 192 -20.40 -7.80 10.74
C LYS A 192 -20.73 -8.61 11.99
N ASN A 193 -20.58 -9.94 11.90
CA ASN A 193 -20.84 -10.84 13.02
C ASN A 193 -19.92 -10.55 14.22
N TYR A 194 -18.63 -10.28 13.97
CA TYR A 194 -17.69 -9.87 15.02
C TYR A 194 -18.16 -8.62 15.76
N VAL A 195 -18.53 -7.55 15.03
CA VAL A 195 -18.97 -6.29 15.63
C VAL A 195 -20.26 -6.48 16.42
N SER A 196 -21.23 -7.20 15.87
CA SER A 196 -22.50 -7.47 16.57
C SER A 196 -22.31 -8.27 17.87
N ILE A 197 -21.45 -9.29 17.86
CA ILE A 197 -21.17 -10.11 19.05
C ILE A 197 -20.45 -9.28 20.13
N ASN A 198 -19.43 -8.51 19.73
CA ASN A 198 -18.60 -7.77 20.68
C ASN A 198 -19.27 -6.52 21.25
N ASP A 199 -20.25 -5.93 20.55
CA ASP A 199 -21.03 -4.81 21.07
C ASP A 199 -22.08 -5.23 22.11
N GLY A 200 -22.30 -6.53 22.27
CA GLY A 200 -23.19 -7.11 23.27
C GLY A 200 -24.65 -6.70 23.06
N SER A 201 -25.40 -6.55 24.16
CA SER A 201 -26.84 -6.23 24.11
C SER A 201 -27.16 -4.79 23.72
N ASN A 202 -26.15 -3.91 23.58
CA ASN A 202 -26.36 -2.51 23.26
C ASN A 202 -26.61 -2.28 21.76
N ASN A 203 -26.03 -3.14 20.89
CA ASN A 203 -26.22 -3.17 19.44
C ASN A 203 -26.18 -1.78 18.75
N LYS A 204 -25.31 -0.91 19.26
CA LYS A 204 -25.07 0.44 18.75
C LYS A 204 -24.05 0.45 17.62
N ARG A 205 -23.03 -0.41 17.70
CA ARG A 205 -21.95 -0.43 16.71
C ARG A 205 -22.37 -1.13 15.42
N GLU A 206 -22.14 -0.45 14.31
CA GLU A 206 -22.41 -0.95 12.96
C GLU A 206 -21.16 -0.81 12.09
N ILE A 207 -20.84 -1.86 11.36
CA ILE A 207 -19.85 -1.83 10.28
C ILE A 207 -20.55 -2.16 8.97
N LEU A 208 -20.32 -1.33 7.95
CA LEU A 208 -20.81 -1.53 6.59
C LEU A 208 -19.67 -2.04 5.69
N PRO A 209 -19.59 -3.34 5.38
CA PRO A 209 -18.68 -3.85 4.36
C PRO A 209 -19.16 -3.40 2.98
N VAL A 210 -18.29 -2.68 2.26
CA VAL A 210 -18.52 -2.28 0.87
C VAL A 210 -17.52 -3.01 -0.01
N GLN A 211 -18.00 -4.02 -0.72
CA GLN A 211 -17.15 -4.74 -1.66
C GLN A 211 -17.03 -3.98 -2.98
N VAL A 212 -15.80 -3.83 -3.43
CA VAL A 212 -15.46 -3.20 -4.71
C VAL A 212 -14.47 -4.04 -5.47
N THR A 213 -14.30 -3.76 -6.76
CA THR A 213 -13.29 -4.39 -7.59
C THR A 213 -12.65 -3.32 -8.46
N PHE A 214 -11.47 -2.86 -8.06
CA PHE A 214 -10.71 -1.90 -8.83
C PHE A 214 -10.10 -2.55 -10.09
N ASP A 215 -10.28 -1.93 -11.24
CA ASP A 215 -9.68 -2.37 -12.50
C ASP A 215 -8.35 -1.64 -12.72
N THR A 216 -7.27 -2.34 -12.40
CA THR A 216 -5.91 -1.78 -12.53
C THR A 216 -5.54 -1.41 -13.96
N ASP A 217 -6.20 -1.96 -14.99
CA ASP A 217 -5.86 -1.68 -16.39
C ASP A 217 -6.36 -0.31 -16.86
N ASN A 218 -7.41 0.24 -16.21
CA ASN A 218 -8.03 1.49 -16.64
C ASN A 218 -8.37 2.49 -15.52
N GLY A 219 -8.23 2.10 -14.25
CA GLY A 219 -8.43 2.98 -13.09
C GLY A 219 -9.89 3.20 -12.68
N PHE A 220 -10.82 2.46 -13.29
CA PHE A 220 -12.23 2.44 -12.90
C PHE A 220 -12.51 1.28 -11.94
N MET A 221 -13.67 1.29 -11.30
CA MET A 221 -14.11 0.22 -10.40
C MET A 221 -15.43 -0.40 -10.81
N TYR A 222 -15.60 -1.65 -10.39
CA TYR A 222 -16.86 -2.37 -10.34
C TYR A 222 -17.39 -2.45 -8.91
N MET A 223 -18.72 -2.57 -8.77
CA MET A 223 -19.41 -2.85 -7.51
C MET A 223 -20.57 -3.81 -7.79
N GLY A 224 -20.82 -4.78 -6.91
CA GLY A 224 -21.89 -5.79 -7.07
C GLY A 224 -21.41 -7.14 -7.57
N LEU A 225 -20.10 -7.40 -7.67
CA LEU A 225 -19.60 -8.73 -8.05
C LEU A 225 -19.97 -9.81 -7.01
N GLU A 226 -20.23 -9.41 -5.77
CA GLU A 226 -20.65 -10.28 -4.68
C GLU A 226 -22.13 -10.69 -4.71
N ALA A 227 -22.92 -10.10 -5.61
CA ALA A 227 -24.32 -10.46 -5.80
C ALA A 227 -24.44 -11.88 -6.37
N ASP A 228 -25.46 -12.62 -5.95
CA ASP A 228 -25.62 -14.04 -6.31
C ASP A 228 -25.70 -14.24 -7.83
N ASP A 229 -26.49 -13.43 -8.53
CA ASP A 229 -26.57 -13.40 -10.00
C ASP A 229 -25.22 -13.20 -10.70
N ALA A 230 -24.33 -12.38 -10.13
CA ALA A 230 -23.00 -12.10 -10.69
C ALA A 230 -22.06 -13.28 -10.44
N ILE A 231 -22.11 -13.87 -9.24
CA ILE A 231 -21.37 -15.07 -8.86
C ILE A 231 -21.78 -16.26 -9.74
N GLU A 232 -23.07 -16.50 -9.92
CA GLU A 232 -23.59 -17.59 -10.76
C GLU A 232 -23.09 -17.47 -12.21
N ALA A 233 -23.16 -16.27 -12.78
CA ALA A 233 -22.66 -16.01 -14.12
C ALA A 233 -21.14 -16.27 -14.23
N ALA A 234 -20.37 -15.87 -13.21
CA ALA A 234 -18.94 -16.12 -13.17
C ALA A 234 -18.61 -17.61 -12.99
N ILE A 235 -19.31 -18.35 -12.13
CA ILE A 235 -19.13 -19.79 -11.96
C ILE A 235 -19.39 -20.52 -13.28
N ALA A 236 -20.50 -20.21 -13.96
CA ALA A 236 -20.83 -20.80 -15.26
C ALA A 236 -19.76 -20.53 -16.32
N ALA A 237 -19.15 -19.34 -16.28
CA ALA A 237 -18.08 -18.93 -17.20
C ALA A 237 -16.66 -19.27 -16.71
N LYS A 238 -16.52 -19.93 -15.55
CA LYS A 238 -15.23 -20.25 -14.90
C LYS A 238 -14.37 -19.02 -14.59
N GLY A 239 -15.00 -17.94 -14.14
CA GLY A 239 -14.38 -16.73 -13.61
C GLY A 239 -15.02 -15.43 -14.10
N PHE A 240 -14.67 -14.32 -13.44
CA PHE A 240 -14.99 -12.97 -13.87
C PHE A 240 -14.07 -12.51 -15.00
N THR A 241 -14.18 -13.17 -16.16
CA THR A 241 -13.43 -12.79 -17.36
C THR A 241 -13.88 -11.41 -17.88
N PRO A 242 -13.07 -10.72 -18.72
CA PRO A 242 -13.48 -9.42 -19.30
C PRO A 242 -14.85 -9.45 -20.01
N ASP A 243 -15.18 -10.55 -20.70
CA ASP A 243 -16.46 -10.71 -21.38
C ASP A 243 -17.63 -10.87 -20.40
N VAL A 244 -17.40 -11.57 -19.28
CA VAL A 244 -18.40 -11.72 -18.21
C VAL A 244 -18.66 -10.38 -17.53
N LEU A 245 -17.59 -9.66 -17.14
CA LEU A 245 -17.69 -8.34 -16.52
C LEU A 245 -18.43 -7.35 -17.43
N LYS A 246 -18.12 -7.36 -18.73
CA LYS A 246 -18.81 -6.53 -19.72
C LYS A 246 -20.29 -6.86 -19.81
N LYS A 247 -20.66 -8.14 -19.95
CA LYS A 247 -22.06 -8.58 -20.01
C LYS A 247 -22.84 -8.18 -18.76
N LEU A 248 -22.28 -8.45 -17.57
CA LEU A 248 -22.91 -8.11 -16.28
C LEU A 248 -23.11 -6.61 -16.13
N SER A 249 -22.13 -5.80 -16.56
CA SER A 249 -22.22 -4.33 -16.51
C SER A 249 -23.29 -3.81 -17.47
N GLN A 250 -23.34 -4.33 -18.69
CA GLN A 250 -24.34 -3.95 -19.70
C GLN A 250 -25.76 -4.32 -19.30
N SER A 251 -25.93 -5.42 -18.57
CA SER A 251 -27.22 -5.85 -18.03
C SER A 251 -27.53 -5.26 -16.64
N TRP A 252 -26.73 -4.33 -16.13
CA TRP A 252 -26.88 -3.69 -14.80
C TRP A 252 -26.95 -4.65 -13.61
N LYS A 253 -26.45 -5.88 -13.78
CA LYS A 253 -26.29 -6.85 -12.68
C LYS A 253 -25.14 -6.45 -11.76
N ILE A 254 -24.20 -5.66 -12.30
CA ILE A 254 -23.12 -5.01 -11.57
C ILE A 254 -23.01 -3.57 -12.04
N LEU A 255 -22.39 -2.73 -11.23
CA LEU A 255 -22.09 -1.35 -11.57
C LEU A 255 -20.65 -1.28 -12.10
N SER A 256 -20.44 -0.53 -13.17
CA SER A 256 -19.12 -0.15 -13.66
C SER A 256 -19.06 1.37 -13.81
N THR A 257 -18.17 2.00 -13.06
CA THR A 257 -17.94 3.46 -13.15
C THR A 257 -17.46 3.89 -14.55
N LYS A 258 -16.83 2.98 -15.30
CA LYS A 258 -16.45 3.20 -16.70
C LYS A 258 -17.65 3.25 -17.62
N GLU A 259 -18.56 2.27 -17.51
CA GLU A 259 -19.77 2.20 -18.35
C GLU A 259 -20.78 3.31 -18.00
N MET A 260 -20.71 3.86 -16.78
CA MET A 260 -21.49 5.04 -16.39
C MET A 260 -21.06 6.35 -17.06
N LEU A 261 -19.88 6.39 -17.71
CA LEU A 261 -19.39 7.55 -18.46
C LEU A 261 -20.09 7.68 -19.82
N SER A 262 -21.39 7.99 -19.83
CA SER A 262 -22.09 8.43 -21.03
C SER A 262 -21.45 9.72 -21.60
N ASP A 263 -21.74 10.06 -22.86
CA ASP A 263 -21.18 11.27 -23.46
C ASP A 263 -21.60 12.54 -22.71
N GLU A 264 -22.84 12.56 -22.19
CA GLU A 264 -23.35 13.63 -21.34
C GLU A 264 -22.59 13.72 -20.00
N VAL A 265 -22.40 12.59 -19.31
CA VAL A 265 -21.63 12.54 -18.05
C VAL A 265 -20.19 12.98 -18.30
N LYS A 266 -19.55 12.48 -19.36
CA LYS A 266 -18.20 12.90 -19.74
C LYS A 266 -18.14 14.41 -19.94
N GLU A 267 -19.09 14.99 -20.67
CA GLU A 267 -19.08 16.43 -20.95
C GLU A 267 -19.20 17.27 -19.68
N THR A 268 -20.08 16.87 -18.76
CA THR A 268 -20.16 17.49 -17.43
C THR A 268 -18.83 17.36 -16.68
N LEU A 269 -18.20 16.18 -16.66
CA LEU A 269 -16.90 15.98 -16.01
C LEU A 269 -15.77 16.79 -16.67
N LYS A 270 -15.82 17.08 -17.97
CA LYS A 270 -14.83 17.94 -18.66
C LYS A 270 -14.79 19.34 -18.07
N GLY A 271 -15.94 19.88 -17.65
CA GLY A 271 -16.04 21.19 -16.99
C GLY A 271 -15.26 21.28 -15.67
N TYR A 272 -14.99 20.13 -15.03
CA TYR A 272 -14.23 20.02 -13.80
C TYR A 272 -12.84 19.41 -14.00
N ALA A 273 -12.41 19.18 -15.25
CA ALA A 273 -11.20 18.40 -15.51
C ALA A 273 -9.91 19.19 -15.24
N PHE A 274 -9.01 18.59 -14.48
CA PHE A 274 -7.64 19.07 -14.28
C PHE A 274 -6.63 17.93 -14.44
N LYS A 275 -5.33 18.25 -14.47
CA LYS A 275 -4.27 17.22 -14.53
C LYS A 275 -3.84 16.90 -13.11
N PRO A 276 -4.22 15.75 -12.52
CA PRO A 276 -3.80 15.41 -11.17
C PRO A 276 -2.29 15.18 -11.13
N ASP A 277 -1.64 15.71 -10.08
CA ASP A 277 -0.21 15.51 -9.81
C ASP A 277 -0.04 15.15 -8.34
N TRP A 278 -0.48 13.92 -8.01
CA TRP A 278 -0.39 13.37 -6.66
C TRP A 278 1.05 13.20 -6.15
N GLU A 279 2.04 13.18 -7.05
CA GLU A 279 3.45 13.01 -6.70
C GLU A 279 4.07 14.34 -6.24
N ASN A 280 3.90 15.43 -7.01
CA ASN A 280 4.60 16.70 -6.79
C ASN A 280 3.71 17.81 -6.22
N ASN A 281 2.39 17.75 -6.45
CA ASN A 281 1.42 18.74 -5.98
C ASN A 281 0.27 18.07 -5.24
N TYR A 282 0.61 17.31 -4.19
CA TYR A 282 -0.37 16.50 -3.47
C TYR A 282 -1.52 17.30 -2.89
N ILE A 283 -1.21 18.37 -2.15
CA ILE A 283 -2.21 19.22 -1.50
C ILE A 283 -3.10 19.90 -2.54
N GLY A 284 -2.49 20.53 -3.54
CA GLY A 284 -3.26 21.23 -4.58
C GLY A 284 -4.15 20.26 -5.37
N THR A 285 -3.63 19.07 -5.69
CA THR A 285 -4.40 18.01 -6.34
C THR A 285 -5.55 17.54 -5.45
N LEU A 286 -5.30 17.32 -4.16
CA LEU A 286 -6.29 16.87 -3.19
C LEU A 286 -7.43 17.90 -3.02
N SER A 287 -7.07 19.16 -2.79
CA SER A 287 -8.01 20.26 -2.61
C SER A 287 -8.90 20.42 -3.84
N GLN A 288 -8.30 20.48 -5.03
CA GLN A 288 -9.05 20.61 -6.28
C GLN A 288 -9.94 19.38 -6.55
N PHE A 289 -9.46 18.17 -6.23
CA PHE A 289 -10.24 16.94 -6.39
C PHE A 289 -11.52 16.98 -5.55
N TRP A 290 -11.40 17.22 -4.25
CA TRP A 290 -12.55 17.18 -3.33
C TRP A 290 -13.50 18.38 -3.49
N GLU A 291 -12.99 19.55 -3.85
CA GLU A 291 -13.85 20.68 -4.23
C GLU A 291 -14.75 20.34 -5.43
N ASN A 292 -14.20 19.63 -6.42
CA ASN A 292 -14.98 19.19 -7.58
C ASN A 292 -15.94 18.06 -7.22
N ILE A 293 -15.54 17.10 -6.37
CA ILE A 293 -16.45 16.06 -5.85
C ILE A 293 -17.63 16.70 -5.09
N LYS A 294 -17.39 17.73 -4.28
CA LYS A 294 -18.44 18.48 -3.57
C LYS A 294 -19.48 19.07 -4.52
N ARG A 295 -19.05 19.60 -5.67
CA ARG A 295 -19.95 20.10 -6.72
C ARG A 295 -20.69 18.96 -7.42
N LEU A 296 -19.97 17.88 -7.75
CA LEU A 296 -20.54 16.72 -8.44
C LEU A 296 -21.56 15.97 -7.57
N LYS A 297 -21.36 15.91 -6.25
CA LYS A 297 -22.32 15.34 -5.28
C LYS A 297 -23.69 16.03 -5.36
N ASN A 298 -23.71 17.33 -5.67
CA ASN A 298 -24.92 18.14 -5.81
C ASN A 298 -25.43 18.23 -7.27
N SER A 299 -24.93 17.37 -8.16
CA SER A 299 -25.32 17.34 -9.57
C SER A 299 -26.12 16.08 -9.92
N TYR A 300 -26.77 16.09 -11.08
CA TYR A 300 -27.53 14.94 -11.60
C TYR A 300 -26.69 13.66 -11.74
N ILE A 301 -25.36 13.76 -11.84
CA ILE A 301 -24.46 12.60 -11.88
C ILE A 301 -24.60 11.75 -10.61
N PHE A 302 -24.70 12.38 -9.44
CA PHE A 302 -24.84 11.66 -8.18
C PHE A 302 -26.21 10.95 -8.09
N ASP A 303 -27.26 11.56 -8.65
CA ASP A 303 -28.59 10.95 -8.74
C ASP A 303 -28.60 9.75 -9.69
N ILE A 304 -27.88 9.83 -10.82
CA ILE A 304 -27.67 8.68 -11.72
C ILE A 304 -27.03 7.52 -10.94
N ILE A 305 -25.96 7.77 -10.18
CA ILE A 305 -25.27 6.73 -9.40
C ILE A 305 -26.23 6.10 -8.37
N LYS A 306 -26.94 6.91 -7.57
CA LYS A 306 -27.90 6.41 -6.58
C LYS A 306 -29.01 5.58 -7.22
N THR A 307 -29.52 6.02 -8.38
CA THR A 307 -30.56 5.30 -9.11
C THR A 307 -30.07 3.93 -9.57
N ARG A 308 -28.84 3.86 -10.10
CA ARG A 308 -28.23 2.61 -10.52
C ARG A 308 -27.95 1.67 -9.33
N LEU A 309 -27.50 2.22 -8.20
CA LEU A 309 -27.34 1.46 -6.96
C LEU A 309 -28.65 0.80 -6.51
N LYS A 310 -29.78 1.51 -6.54
CA LYS A 310 -31.09 0.95 -6.20
C LYS A 310 -31.53 -0.18 -7.13
N ILE A 311 -31.15 -0.12 -8.41
CA ILE A 311 -31.45 -1.18 -9.38
C ILE A 311 -30.61 -2.42 -9.08
N THR A 312 -29.30 -2.26 -8.90
CA THR A 312 -28.38 -3.39 -8.65
C THR A 312 -28.56 -3.98 -7.25
N TYR A 313 -28.87 -3.16 -6.25
CA TYR A 313 -29.12 -3.56 -4.87
C TYR A 313 -30.54 -3.15 -4.46
N SER A 314 -31.54 -3.87 -4.99
CA SER A 314 -32.96 -3.57 -4.73
C SER A 314 -33.34 -3.57 -3.24
N HIS A 315 -32.65 -4.37 -2.41
CA HIS A 315 -32.83 -4.39 -0.97
C HIS A 315 -32.39 -3.08 -0.26
N LEU A 316 -31.63 -2.21 -0.93
CA LEU A 316 -31.19 -0.93 -0.36
C LEU A 316 -32.21 0.20 -0.59
N ASP A 317 -33.27 0.00 -1.37
CA ASP A 317 -34.20 1.10 -1.65
C ASP A 317 -34.84 1.66 -0.36
N LYS A 318 -34.61 2.96 -0.11
CA LYS A 318 -34.94 3.65 1.14
C LYS A 318 -36.43 3.66 1.44
N GLU A 319 -37.27 3.69 0.41
CA GLU A 319 -38.73 3.67 0.54
C GLU A 319 -39.24 2.33 1.12
N ILE A 320 -38.37 1.30 1.17
CA ILE A 320 -38.68 -0.03 1.68
C ILE A 320 -38.03 -0.25 3.05
N ASN A 321 -36.78 0.19 3.28
CA ASN A 321 -35.96 -0.29 4.42
C ASN A 321 -35.22 0.77 5.26
N GLY A 322 -35.33 2.07 4.97
CA GLY A 322 -34.60 3.10 5.76
C GLY A 322 -33.06 3.11 5.57
N ASN A 323 -32.54 2.43 4.55
CA ASN A 323 -31.10 2.24 4.24
C ASN A 323 -30.44 3.48 3.62
N GLY A 324 -30.70 4.63 4.23
CA GLY A 324 -30.45 5.92 3.63
C GLY A 324 -28.98 6.23 3.41
N ARG A 325 -28.22 5.93 4.44
CA ARG A 325 -26.81 6.26 4.55
C ARG A 325 -25.96 5.30 3.73
N GLU A 326 -26.31 4.01 3.67
CA GLU A 326 -25.58 3.02 2.88
C GLU A 326 -25.59 3.34 1.38
N ILE A 327 -26.75 3.70 0.80
CA ILE A 327 -26.81 4.13 -0.61
C ILE A 327 -25.90 5.34 -0.85
N GLU A 328 -25.91 6.31 0.07
CA GLU A 328 -25.11 7.52 -0.08
C GLU A 328 -23.60 7.23 0.07
N GLU A 329 -23.20 6.35 1.00
CA GLU A 329 -21.81 5.88 1.16
C GLU A 329 -21.30 5.20 -0.11
N ARG A 330 -22.05 4.22 -0.63
CA ARG A 330 -21.72 3.51 -1.88
C ARG A 330 -21.67 4.48 -3.06
N ALA A 331 -22.61 5.43 -3.13
CA ALA A 331 -22.63 6.42 -4.20
C ALA A 331 -21.42 7.36 -4.14
N MET A 332 -20.97 7.75 -2.95
CA MET A 332 -19.78 8.58 -2.78
C MET A 332 -18.50 7.84 -3.19
N ILE A 333 -18.37 6.56 -2.83
CA ILE A 333 -17.26 5.70 -3.26
C ILE A 333 -17.22 5.62 -4.80
N LEU A 334 -18.36 5.32 -5.44
CA LEU A 334 -18.46 5.23 -6.90
C LEU A 334 -18.20 6.57 -7.60
N LEU A 335 -18.73 7.68 -7.07
CA LEU A 335 -18.51 9.03 -7.63
C LEU A 335 -17.02 9.41 -7.58
N ALA A 336 -16.38 9.19 -6.42
CA ALA A 336 -14.98 9.47 -6.23
C ALA A 336 -14.11 8.66 -7.19
N ASN A 337 -14.39 7.36 -7.36
CA ASN A 337 -13.67 6.54 -8.32
C ASN A 337 -13.92 6.94 -9.77
N MET A 338 -15.18 7.15 -10.16
CA MET A 338 -15.52 7.55 -11.53
C MET A 338 -14.80 8.83 -11.95
N TYR A 339 -14.76 9.81 -11.04
CA TYR A 339 -14.05 11.06 -11.30
C TYR A 339 -12.53 10.88 -11.34
N SER A 340 -11.95 10.10 -10.40
CA SER A 340 -10.52 9.74 -10.43
C SER A 340 -10.13 9.04 -11.73
N GLY A 341 -10.87 7.99 -12.12
CA GLY A 341 -10.69 7.26 -13.37
C GLY A 341 -10.84 8.17 -14.59
N PHE A 342 -11.83 9.07 -14.60
CA PHE A 342 -11.97 10.06 -15.66
C PHE A 342 -10.75 10.98 -15.76
N LEU A 343 -10.31 11.62 -14.68
CA LEU A 343 -9.17 12.54 -14.68
C LEU A 343 -7.89 11.87 -15.18
N LEU A 344 -7.64 10.63 -14.76
CA LEU A 344 -6.45 9.85 -15.12
C LEU A 344 -6.47 9.36 -16.58
N ASN A 345 -7.64 9.37 -17.25
CA ASN A 345 -7.79 8.97 -18.65
C ASN A 345 -8.13 10.15 -19.60
N TYR A 346 -8.58 11.30 -19.09
CA TYR A 346 -9.15 12.38 -19.93
C TYR A 346 -8.12 13.06 -20.85
N ARG A 347 -6.90 13.33 -20.34
CA ARG A 347 -5.85 14.05 -21.08
C ARG A 347 -4.71 13.17 -21.57
N THR A 348 -4.91 11.86 -21.62
CA THR A 348 -3.87 10.93 -22.04
C THR A 348 -3.69 10.89 -23.57
N ARG A 349 -4.28 11.79 -24.37
CA ARG A 349 -4.11 11.71 -25.83
C ARG A 349 -2.74 12.25 -26.26
N GLU A 350 -1.90 11.39 -26.84
CA GLU A 350 -0.64 11.75 -27.48
C GLU A 350 -0.91 12.01 -28.97
N ILE A 351 -0.39 13.12 -29.51
CA ILE A 351 -0.37 13.33 -30.96
C ILE A 351 0.88 12.62 -31.49
N LYS A 352 0.69 11.47 -32.14
CA LYS A 352 1.77 10.85 -32.92
C LYS A 352 1.63 11.23 -34.37
N VAL A 353 2.73 11.69 -34.97
CA VAL A 353 2.80 11.89 -36.42
C VAL A 353 3.23 10.58 -37.06
N LYS A 354 2.35 9.93 -37.81
CA LYS A 354 2.67 8.73 -38.60
C LYS A 354 2.41 9.05 -40.06
N LYS A 355 3.45 8.99 -40.90
CA LYS A 355 3.38 9.32 -42.34
C LYS A 355 2.80 10.73 -42.63
N GLY A 356 3.13 11.73 -41.80
CA GLY A 356 2.64 13.10 -41.96
C GLY A 356 1.25 13.38 -41.36
N GLU A 357 0.52 12.34 -40.92
CA GLU A 357 -0.78 12.51 -40.27
C GLU A 357 -0.66 12.55 -38.74
N LYS A 358 -1.30 13.54 -38.12
CA LYS A 358 -1.43 13.65 -36.65
C LYS A 358 -2.52 12.70 -36.16
N ILE A 359 -2.13 11.56 -35.61
CA ILE A 359 -3.04 10.59 -35.00
C ILE A 359 -3.07 10.86 -33.49
N LEU A 360 -4.25 11.11 -32.95
CA LEU A 360 -4.50 11.15 -31.50
C LEU A 360 -4.55 9.70 -30.99
N ILE A 361 -3.51 9.27 -30.30
CA ILE A 361 -3.48 7.96 -29.63
C ILE A 361 -3.87 8.18 -28.18
N ALA A 362 -4.91 7.48 -27.72
CA ALA A 362 -5.19 7.39 -26.30
C ALA A 362 -4.00 6.71 -25.60
N ARG A 363 -3.26 7.44 -24.76
CA ARG A 363 -2.24 6.84 -23.90
C ARG A 363 -2.98 6.05 -22.82
N PRO A 364 -2.50 4.83 -22.52
CA PRO A 364 -3.11 3.99 -21.51
C PRO A 364 -3.09 4.67 -20.14
N TYR A 365 -4.00 4.25 -19.27
CA TYR A 365 -4.03 4.61 -17.85
C TYR A 365 -2.60 4.53 -17.26
N PRO A 366 -2.08 5.60 -16.64
CA PRO A 366 -0.67 5.72 -16.31
C PRO A 366 -0.17 4.70 -15.27
N TYR A 367 -1.09 4.07 -14.52
CA TYR A 367 -0.78 3.06 -13.51
C TYR A 367 -1.23 1.64 -13.92
N SER A 368 -1.48 1.40 -15.22
CA SER A 368 -1.87 0.07 -15.73
C SER A 368 -0.78 -0.98 -15.59
N LYS A 369 0.48 -0.56 -15.49
CA LYS A 369 1.63 -1.43 -15.36
C LYS A 369 2.30 -1.23 -14.01
N HIS A 370 2.87 -2.30 -13.49
CA HIS A 370 3.80 -2.22 -12.38
C HIS A 370 5.03 -1.40 -12.77
N GLN A 371 5.43 -0.51 -11.87
CA GLN A 371 6.53 0.44 -12.05
C GLN A 371 7.29 0.67 -10.74
N GLU A 372 7.05 -0.19 -9.74
CA GLU A 372 7.65 -0.11 -8.42
C GLU A 372 9.12 -0.53 -8.48
N GLU A 373 9.94 0.21 -7.74
CA GLU A 373 11.40 0.12 -7.80
C GLU A 373 12.01 -0.33 -6.47
N CYS A 374 11.27 -0.17 -5.38
CA CYS A 374 11.65 -0.62 -4.05
C CYS A 374 10.49 -1.23 -3.28
N ILE A 375 10.83 -1.82 -2.14
CA ILE A 375 9.88 -2.35 -1.17
C ILE A 375 9.97 -1.49 0.07
N VAL A 376 8.82 -1.12 0.62
CA VAL A 376 8.72 -0.38 1.87
C VAL A 376 7.84 -1.18 2.81
N ALA A 377 8.48 -1.80 3.80
CA ALA A 377 7.81 -2.46 4.90
C ALA A 377 7.52 -1.41 5.98
N SER A 378 6.27 -0.98 6.07
CA SER A 378 5.83 0.08 6.98
C SER A 378 4.39 -0.16 7.42
N GLU A 379 3.89 0.59 8.39
CA GLU A 379 2.47 0.56 8.78
C GLU A 379 1.57 1.40 7.85
N GLY A 380 1.94 1.52 6.57
CA GLY A 380 1.23 2.33 5.57
C GLY A 380 2.11 3.39 4.90
N GLY A 381 1.50 4.21 4.04
CA GLY A 381 2.16 5.29 3.32
C GLY A 381 1.15 6.17 2.59
N TYR A 382 1.63 7.30 2.09
CA TYR A 382 0.82 8.37 1.49
C TYR A 382 1.16 8.56 0.01
N GLY A 383 1.39 7.45 -0.69
CA GLY A 383 1.71 7.48 -2.13
C GLY A 383 0.57 8.04 -2.98
N PRO A 384 0.79 8.22 -4.29
CA PRO A 384 2.02 7.92 -5.01
C PRO A 384 3.14 8.92 -4.68
N TYR A 385 4.36 8.43 -4.83
CA TYR A 385 5.59 9.19 -4.69
C TYR A 385 6.36 9.13 -6.00
N LYS A 386 7.31 10.06 -6.21
CA LYS A 386 8.26 9.99 -7.34
C LYS A 386 8.92 8.62 -7.45
N VAL A 387 9.41 8.13 -6.31
CA VAL A 387 9.94 6.77 -6.20
C VAL A 387 8.78 5.82 -5.92
N LYS A 388 8.42 5.02 -6.94
CA LYS A 388 7.32 4.08 -6.84
C LYS A 388 7.74 2.86 -6.01
N SER A 389 6.91 2.46 -5.06
CA SER A 389 7.25 1.45 -4.08
C SER A 389 6.10 0.48 -3.83
N PHE A 390 6.41 -0.80 -3.63
CA PHE A 390 5.48 -1.73 -2.99
C PHE A 390 5.40 -1.40 -1.50
N GLY A 391 4.20 -1.03 -1.03
CA GLY A 391 3.94 -0.82 0.39
C GLY A 391 3.49 -2.14 1.02
N VAL A 392 4.32 -2.72 1.89
CA VAL A 392 4.01 -3.96 2.61
C VAL A 392 3.64 -3.61 4.05
N HIS A 393 2.39 -3.84 4.43
CA HIS A 393 1.98 -3.58 5.81
C HIS A 393 2.52 -4.63 6.78
N ILE A 394 3.12 -4.16 7.88
CA ILE A 394 3.65 -5.03 8.94
C ILE A 394 2.55 -5.24 10.00
N LEU A 395 1.64 -6.19 9.77
CA LEU A 395 0.70 -6.64 10.81
C LEU A 395 1.33 -7.65 11.76
N ASP A 396 2.10 -8.58 11.20
CA ASP A 396 2.73 -9.68 11.91
C ASP A 396 4.16 -9.86 11.37
N GLU A 397 5.14 -9.90 12.27
CA GLU A 397 6.55 -10.13 11.91
C GLU A 397 6.73 -11.46 11.16
N LYS A 398 5.86 -12.45 11.38
CA LYS A 398 5.96 -13.76 10.74
C LYS A 398 5.48 -13.79 9.29
N SER A 399 4.57 -12.90 8.88
CA SER A 399 4.10 -12.83 7.47
C SER A 399 4.94 -11.88 6.61
N LEU A 400 5.71 -11.01 7.26
CA LEU A 400 6.54 -10.01 6.60
C LEU A 400 7.51 -10.59 5.54
N PRO A 401 8.23 -11.71 5.79
CA PRO A 401 9.15 -12.28 4.80
C PRO A 401 8.46 -12.72 3.50
N GLU A 402 7.31 -13.39 3.59
CA GLU A 402 6.58 -13.86 2.42
C GLU A 402 6.12 -12.70 1.53
N ASN A 403 5.66 -11.62 2.15
CA ASN A 403 5.20 -10.44 1.46
C ASN A 403 6.35 -9.70 0.76
N ILE A 404 7.51 -9.60 1.42
CA ILE A 404 8.72 -9.02 0.82
C ILE A 404 9.21 -9.88 -0.34
N ALA A 405 9.21 -11.21 -0.20
CA ALA A 405 9.60 -12.12 -1.27
C ALA A 405 8.67 -11.99 -2.49
N LEU A 406 7.36 -11.84 -2.27
CA LEU A 406 6.40 -11.58 -3.35
C LEU A 406 6.71 -10.26 -4.08
N ALA A 407 6.84 -9.16 -3.34
CA ALA A 407 7.13 -7.84 -3.91
C ALA A 407 8.48 -7.82 -4.65
N TYR A 408 9.52 -8.43 -4.08
CA TYR A 408 10.83 -8.55 -4.70
C TYR A 408 10.74 -9.26 -6.06
N ASN A 409 10.01 -10.37 -6.14
CA ASN A 409 9.88 -11.12 -7.38
C ASN A 409 9.14 -10.33 -8.46
N ILE A 410 8.11 -9.57 -8.10
CA ILE A 410 7.39 -8.71 -9.05
C ILE A 410 8.34 -7.63 -9.59
N ILE A 411 9.07 -6.93 -8.72
CA ILE A 411 10.07 -5.93 -9.14
C ILE A 411 11.08 -6.57 -10.09
N GLN A 412 11.68 -7.70 -9.71
CA GLN A 412 12.68 -8.38 -10.53
C GLN A 412 12.14 -8.83 -11.90
N ASN A 413 10.91 -9.35 -11.95
CA ASN A 413 10.29 -9.74 -13.22
C ASN A 413 10.08 -8.53 -14.14
N ASN A 414 9.61 -7.41 -13.58
CA ASN A 414 9.47 -6.16 -14.32
C ASN A 414 10.83 -5.66 -14.84
N ARG A 415 11.88 -5.77 -14.03
CA ARG A 415 13.25 -5.35 -14.38
C ARG A 415 13.88 -6.20 -15.48
N ASN A 416 13.59 -7.49 -15.51
CA ASN A 416 14.18 -8.42 -16.49
C ASN A 416 13.36 -8.52 -17.78
N GLY A 417 12.15 -7.96 -17.81
CA GLY A 417 11.14 -8.34 -18.78
C GLY A 417 10.60 -9.74 -18.49
N TYR A 418 9.40 -10.03 -18.97
CA TYR A 418 8.77 -11.34 -18.77
C TYR A 418 7.83 -11.67 -19.91
N THR A 419 7.60 -12.95 -20.14
CA THR A 419 6.54 -13.43 -21.02
C THR A 419 5.32 -13.72 -20.17
N ASP A 420 4.17 -13.14 -20.51
CA ASP A 420 2.94 -13.45 -19.79
C ASP A 420 2.33 -14.79 -20.22
N ASP A 421 1.29 -15.24 -19.51
CA ASP A 421 0.60 -16.50 -19.80
C ASP A 421 -0.03 -16.55 -21.20
N ALA A 422 -0.20 -15.41 -21.87
CA ALA A 422 -0.66 -15.31 -23.26
C ALA A 422 0.49 -15.33 -24.28
N GLY A 423 1.72 -15.61 -23.83
CA GLY A 423 2.91 -15.67 -24.68
C GLY A 423 3.44 -14.30 -25.09
N ARG A 424 2.94 -13.19 -24.53
CA ARG A 424 3.37 -11.84 -24.91
C ARG A 424 4.63 -11.46 -24.15
N GLU A 425 5.66 -11.05 -24.86
CA GLU A 425 6.88 -10.52 -24.28
C GLU A 425 6.67 -9.08 -23.80
N HIS A 426 6.99 -8.84 -22.53
CA HIS A 426 7.03 -7.53 -21.91
C HIS A 426 8.48 -7.10 -21.77
N ALA A 427 8.81 -5.95 -22.36
CA ALA A 427 10.13 -5.36 -22.23
C ALA A 427 10.43 -4.98 -20.78
N PRO A 428 11.71 -5.03 -20.35
CA PRO A 428 12.17 -4.49 -19.08
C PRO A 428 11.60 -3.09 -18.80
N THR A 429 10.98 -2.92 -17.64
CA THR A 429 10.55 -1.63 -17.12
C THR A 429 11.42 -1.27 -15.93
N ILE A 430 12.62 -0.74 -16.21
CA ILE A 430 13.39 0.04 -15.24
C ILE A 430 13.23 1.48 -15.64
N ASN A 431 12.74 2.32 -14.73
CA ASN A 431 12.96 3.74 -14.92
C ASN A 431 14.47 3.92 -14.81
N ASN A 432 15.12 4.33 -15.91
CA ASN A 432 16.53 4.67 -15.92
C ASN A 432 16.75 5.97 -15.13
N TYR A 433 16.44 5.93 -13.84
CA TYR A 433 16.79 6.98 -12.92
C TYR A 433 18.31 7.10 -12.96
N PHE A 434 18.75 8.24 -13.48
CA PHE A 434 20.12 8.75 -13.40
C PHE A 434 21.15 8.19 -14.37
N GLY A 435 20.76 7.43 -15.39
CA GLY A 435 21.68 7.00 -16.46
C GLY A 435 22.71 5.94 -16.05
N ILE A 436 22.78 5.56 -14.76
CA ILE A 436 23.77 4.60 -14.22
C ILE A 436 23.61 3.22 -14.88
N TYR A 437 22.37 2.83 -15.18
CA TYR A 437 22.03 1.57 -15.84
C TYR A 437 21.35 1.78 -17.20
N GLY A 438 21.53 2.94 -17.82
CA GLY A 438 20.87 3.30 -19.07
C GLY A 438 21.37 2.51 -20.29
N PRO A 439 20.63 2.54 -21.40
CA PRO A 439 21.04 1.88 -22.67
C PRO A 439 22.36 2.42 -23.25
N GLU A 440 22.80 3.60 -22.81
CA GLU A 440 24.09 4.21 -23.16
C GLU A 440 25.26 3.67 -22.32
N ASN A 441 24.98 3.02 -21.18
CA ASN A 441 25.96 2.29 -20.39
C ASN A 441 25.85 0.80 -20.74
N ASP A 442 26.86 0.26 -21.45
CA ASP A 442 26.95 -1.12 -21.96
C ASP A 442 26.79 -2.23 -20.89
N LEU A 443 26.69 -1.86 -19.61
CA LEU A 443 26.44 -2.74 -18.48
C LEU A 443 25.06 -3.43 -18.57
N PHE A 444 24.04 -2.79 -19.15
CA PHE A 444 22.74 -3.46 -19.34
C PHE A 444 22.72 -4.47 -20.50
N LYS A 445 23.62 -4.32 -21.47
CA LYS A 445 23.73 -5.25 -22.61
C LYS A 445 24.49 -6.52 -22.26
N ARG A 446 25.30 -6.51 -21.21
CA ARG A 446 25.95 -7.71 -20.68
C ARG A 446 24.93 -8.52 -19.87
N LYS A 447 24.11 -9.30 -20.59
CA LYS A 447 23.27 -10.38 -20.04
C LYS A 447 24.12 -11.48 -19.38
N THR A 448 24.87 -11.17 -18.33
CA THR A 448 25.27 -12.20 -17.38
C THR A 448 24.21 -12.24 -16.29
N LYS A 449 23.77 -13.44 -15.89
CA LYS A 449 22.81 -13.64 -14.77
C LYS A 449 23.26 -12.99 -13.44
N LYS A 450 24.47 -12.42 -13.36
CA LYS A 450 25.12 -11.89 -12.16
C LYS A 450 24.95 -10.38 -11.97
N ASP A 451 24.57 -9.61 -12.99
CA ASP A 451 24.47 -8.14 -12.90
C ASP A 451 23.03 -7.68 -12.59
N LYS A 452 22.45 -8.17 -11.48
CA LYS A 452 21.11 -7.73 -11.05
C LYS A 452 21.21 -6.42 -10.28
N VAL A 453 20.55 -5.38 -10.77
CA VAL A 453 20.38 -4.13 -10.01
C VAL A 453 19.75 -4.48 -8.66
N PRO A 454 20.32 -4.03 -7.52
CA PRO A 454 19.79 -4.34 -6.20
C PRO A 454 18.38 -3.75 -6.03
N VAL A 455 17.54 -4.43 -5.24
CA VAL A 455 16.22 -3.91 -4.86
C VAL A 455 16.32 -3.26 -3.48
N PRO A 456 16.17 -1.94 -3.35
CA PRO A 456 16.12 -1.32 -2.04
C PRO A 456 14.91 -1.83 -1.24
N LEU A 457 15.15 -2.22 0.01
CA LEU A 457 14.13 -2.59 0.99
C LEU A 457 14.22 -1.64 2.17
N ILE A 458 13.21 -0.80 2.34
CA ILE A 458 13.13 0.11 3.48
C ILE A 458 12.30 -0.59 4.57
N MET A 459 12.96 -0.93 5.67
CA MET A 459 12.31 -1.50 6.86
C MET A 459 12.03 -0.39 7.85
N GLN A 460 10.77 0.07 7.92
CA GLN A 460 10.39 1.21 8.73
C GLN A 460 9.69 0.75 10.02
N HIS A 461 10.20 1.21 11.16
CA HIS A 461 9.46 1.20 12.41
C HIS A 461 9.01 2.61 12.74
N THR A 462 7.70 2.78 12.91
CA THR A 462 7.15 4.03 13.41
C THR A 462 7.05 3.98 14.93
N VAL A 463 7.73 4.94 15.55
CA VAL A 463 7.65 5.22 16.98
C VAL A 463 6.32 5.89 17.24
N ARG A 464 5.47 5.27 18.07
CA ARG A 464 4.15 5.79 18.43
C ARG A 464 4.19 6.37 19.84
N THR A 465 3.73 7.59 20.00
CA THR A 465 3.49 8.17 21.33
C THR A 465 2.34 7.44 21.99
N GLY A 466 2.59 6.81 23.15
CA GLY A 466 1.51 6.27 23.99
C GLY A 466 0.91 7.36 24.87
N GLU A 467 -0.22 7.08 25.53
CA GLU A 467 -0.83 8.00 26.53
C GLU A 467 0.13 8.41 27.66
N PHE A 468 1.23 7.66 27.87
CA PHE A 468 2.25 7.90 28.88
C PHE A 468 3.59 8.42 28.35
N PHE A 469 3.76 8.53 27.02
CA PHE A 469 4.99 9.00 26.40
C PHE A 469 4.65 9.93 25.24
N PHE A 470 4.53 11.22 25.53
CA PHE A 470 4.69 12.24 24.50
C PHE A 470 6.18 12.23 24.13
N TYR A 471 6.51 11.62 23.00
CA TYR A 471 7.83 11.76 22.40
C TYR A 471 7.93 13.21 21.88
N GLU A 472 8.38 14.09 22.76
CA GLU A 472 8.73 15.48 22.44
C GLU A 472 9.92 15.50 21.45
N ASP A 473 10.17 16.66 20.84
CA ASP A 473 11.35 16.94 20.02
C ASP A 473 12.65 16.43 20.66
N LYS A 474 12.73 16.41 21.99
CA LYS A 474 13.84 15.85 22.78
C LYS A 474 14.16 14.39 22.48
N TYR A 475 13.16 13.54 22.18
CA TYR A 475 13.41 12.15 21.79
C TYR A 475 14.18 12.11 20.46
N TRP A 476 13.73 12.89 19.48
CA TRP A 476 14.34 12.94 18.16
C TRP A 476 15.72 13.60 18.19
N GLU A 477 15.88 14.70 18.91
CA GLU A 477 17.18 15.35 19.14
C GLU A 477 18.18 14.39 19.80
N ARG A 478 17.72 13.61 20.79
CA ARG A 478 18.59 12.60 21.40
C ARG A 478 18.93 11.46 20.45
N LEU A 479 17.94 10.90 19.75
CA LEU A 479 18.12 9.78 18.82
C LEU A 479 19.14 10.13 17.73
N LYS A 480 19.05 11.36 17.24
CA LYS A 480 19.96 11.93 16.27
C LYS A 480 21.42 11.69 16.70
N ASP A 481 21.80 12.03 17.93
CA ASP A 481 23.19 11.99 18.45
C ASP A 481 23.74 10.60 18.77
N LEU A 482 22.91 9.56 18.74
CA LEU A 482 23.34 8.20 19.05
C LEU A 482 24.03 7.53 17.86
N ASN A 483 25.13 6.83 18.15
CA ASN A 483 25.90 6.05 17.17
C ASN A 483 25.62 4.55 17.33
N PHE A 484 24.95 3.98 16.33
CA PHE A 484 24.55 2.57 16.30
C PHE A 484 25.55 1.62 15.62
N SER A 485 26.75 2.09 15.25
CA SER A 485 27.82 1.24 14.69
C SER A 485 28.27 0.10 15.62
N PHE A 486 27.92 0.15 16.91
CA PHE A 486 28.16 -0.95 17.83
C PHE A 486 27.48 -2.26 17.38
N ILE A 487 26.35 -2.18 16.67
CA ILE A 487 25.60 -3.36 16.18
C ILE A 487 26.48 -4.22 15.26
N LEU A 488 27.26 -3.57 14.39
CA LEU A 488 28.21 -4.26 13.50
C LEU A 488 29.39 -4.84 14.29
N ARG A 489 29.88 -4.11 15.30
CA ARG A 489 31.00 -4.53 16.16
C ARG A 489 30.66 -5.69 17.08
N MET A 490 29.38 -5.92 17.42
CA MET A 490 28.94 -7.06 18.24
C MET A 490 29.34 -8.40 17.62
N LYS A 491 29.16 -8.54 16.30
CA LYS A 491 29.54 -9.77 15.57
C LYS A 491 31.07 -9.90 15.51
N GLU A 492 31.77 -8.82 15.18
CA GLU A 492 33.23 -8.83 14.99
C GLU A 492 34.01 -9.05 16.29
N LYS A 493 33.65 -8.35 17.37
CA LYS A 493 34.44 -8.32 18.61
C LYS A 493 33.95 -9.29 19.67
N GLU A 494 32.63 -9.40 19.82
CA GLU A 494 32.03 -10.24 20.87
C GLU A 494 31.60 -11.62 20.36
N LYS A 495 31.68 -11.86 19.04
CA LYS A 495 31.16 -13.08 18.38
C LYS A 495 29.67 -13.32 18.68
N VAL A 496 28.91 -12.25 18.87
CA VAL A 496 27.46 -12.32 19.14
C VAL A 496 26.69 -11.86 17.90
N ASP A 497 25.79 -12.70 17.41
CA ASP A 497 24.94 -12.39 16.26
C ASP A 497 23.63 -11.75 16.70
N TRP A 498 23.46 -10.46 16.38
CA TRP A 498 22.28 -9.71 16.77
C TRP A 498 20.97 -10.28 16.21
N VAL A 499 21.03 -11.06 15.12
CA VAL A 499 19.87 -11.73 14.52
C VAL A 499 19.25 -12.69 15.53
N TYR A 500 20.06 -13.46 16.25
CA TYR A 500 19.61 -14.55 17.13
C TYR A 500 19.55 -14.18 18.61
N MET A 501 19.92 -12.95 18.99
CA MET A 501 19.82 -12.51 20.38
C MET A 501 18.38 -12.40 20.87
N GLU A 502 18.22 -12.73 22.15
CA GLU A 502 17.02 -12.48 22.93
C GLU A 502 16.81 -10.97 23.16
N ASP A 503 15.55 -10.57 23.30
CA ASP A 503 15.14 -9.17 23.42
C ASP A 503 15.79 -8.50 24.63
N ALA A 504 15.82 -9.18 25.79
CA ALA A 504 16.41 -8.65 27.02
C ALA A 504 17.92 -8.38 26.89
N ASP A 505 18.64 -9.29 26.23
CA ASP A 505 20.09 -9.17 26.04
C ASP A 505 20.43 -8.05 25.05
N PHE A 506 19.69 -7.94 23.95
CA PHE A 506 19.89 -6.86 23.00
C PHE A 506 19.61 -5.49 23.63
N ILE A 507 18.52 -5.35 24.39
CA ILE A 507 18.18 -4.11 25.08
C ILE A 507 19.29 -3.76 26.10
N LYS A 508 19.73 -4.73 26.91
CA LYS A 508 20.81 -4.53 27.89
C LYS A 508 22.11 -4.06 27.22
N LYS A 509 22.50 -4.68 26.10
CA LYS A 509 23.69 -4.25 25.36
C LYS A 509 23.49 -2.88 24.72
N THR A 510 22.31 -2.58 24.18
CA THR A 510 21.98 -1.26 23.61
C THR A 510 22.11 -0.16 24.67
N ILE A 511 21.55 -0.38 25.87
CA ILE A 511 21.68 0.53 27.02
C ILE A 511 23.16 0.77 27.36
N LYS A 512 23.95 -0.30 27.47
CA LYS A 512 25.38 -0.22 27.75
C LYS A 512 26.15 0.56 26.68
N TYR A 513 25.95 0.24 25.41
CA TYR A 513 26.69 0.83 24.28
C TYR A 513 26.33 2.29 24.03
N LEU A 514 25.09 2.68 24.33
CA LEU A 514 24.61 4.05 24.19
C LEU A 514 24.74 4.86 25.49
N ASN A 515 25.35 4.29 26.54
CA ASN A 515 25.53 4.90 27.86
C ASN A 515 24.22 5.48 28.44
N ILE A 516 23.12 4.73 28.28
CA ILE A 516 21.80 5.10 28.78
C ILE A 516 21.77 4.84 30.29
N LYS A 517 21.45 5.88 31.07
CA LYS A 517 21.37 5.77 32.53
C LYS A 517 20.06 5.07 32.96
N PRO A 518 19.99 4.44 34.14
CA PRO A 518 18.75 3.78 34.60
C PRO A 518 17.53 4.70 34.71
N ASP A 519 17.75 5.99 35.01
CA ASP A 519 16.73 7.04 35.13
C ASP A 519 16.37 7.71 33.80
N ASP A 520 17.04 7.33 32.71
CA ASP A 520 16.88 7.91 31.39
C ASP A 520 15.74 7.26 30.61
N THR A 521 14.52 7.72 30.88
CA THR A 521 13.30 7.21 30.26
C THR A 521 13.31 7.30 28.73
N ILE A 522 13.85 8.38 28.16
CA ILE A 522 13.98 8.58 26.71
C ILE A 522 14.95 7.56 26.11
N GLY A 523 16.13 7.40 26.71
CA GLY A 523 17.11 6.41 26.26
C GLY A 523 16.55 4.99 26.31
N LEU A 524 15.83 4.64 27.39
CA LEU A 524 15.18 3.34 27.53
C LEU A 524 14.09 3.11 26.46
N ALA A 525 13.33 4.14 26.10
CA ALA A 525 12.36 4.07 25.02
C ALA A 525 13.05 3.85 23.66
N ILE A 526 14.10 4.62 23.35
CA ILE A 526 14.92 4.42 22.14
C ILE A 526 15.43 2.98 22.05
N ALA A 527 15.95 2.42 23.15
CA ALA A 527 16.44 1.04 23.15
C ALA A 527 15.34 0.02 22.82
N LYS A 528 14.10 0.25 23.27
CA LYS A 528 12.95 -0.60 22.95
C LYS A 528 12.55 -0.49 21.47
N ASP A 529 12.43 0.72 20.94
CA ASP A 529 12.06 0.94 19.52
C ASP A 529 13.12 0.37 18.57
N VAL A 530 14.40 0.52 18.91
CA VAL A 530 15.52 -0.09 18.17
C VAL A 530 15.42 -1.62 18.21
N ASN A 531 15.02 -2.22 19.34
CA ASN A 531 14.78 -3.66 19.41
C ASN A 531 13.58 -4.12 18.58
N ILE A 532 12.49 -3.35 18.52
CA ILE A 532 11.35 -3.66 17.65
C ILE A 532 11.78 -3.64 16.18
N LEU A 533 12.54 -2.62 15.77
CA LEU A 533 13.11 -2.56 14.42
C LEU A 533 14.04 -3.76 14.14
N ARG A 534 14.90 -4.12 15.11
CA ARG A 534 15.77 -5.31 15.02
C ARG A 534 14.96 -6.57 14.74
N ARG A 535 13.89 -6.82 15.50
CA ARG A 535 13.07 -8.04 15.36
C ARG A 535 12.48 -8.17 13.96
N LYS A 536 11.95 -7.08 13.41
CA LYS A 536 11.43 -7.03 12.03
C LYS A 536 12.50 -7.36 11.00
N VAL A 537 13.71 -6.83 11.17
CA VAL A 537 14.85 -7.14 10.29
C VAL A 537 15.30 -8.61 10.48
N ALA A 538 15.44 -9.07 11.72
CA ALA A 538 15.86 -10.43 12.04
C ALA A 538 14.91 -11.48 11.47
N ALA A 539 13.60 -11.19 11.40
CA ALA A 539 12.62 -12.06 10.76
C ALA A 539 12.96 -12.36 9.29
N LEU A 540 13.60 -11.43 8.56
CA LEU A 540 14.01 -11.64 7.17
C LEU A 540 15.17 -12.63 7.05
N TYR A 541 16.14 -12.56 7.97
CA TYR A 541 17.28 -13.46 8.01
C TYR A 541 16.92 -14.85 8.51
N LYS A 542 15.93 -14.96 9.42
CA LYS A 542 15.47 -16.23 9.98
C LYS A 542 14.48 -16.97 9.08
N TYR A 543 13.92 -16.32 8.07
CA TYR A 543 12.88 -16.90 7.23
C TYR A 543 13.42 -18.03 6.34
N TYR A 544 12.81 -19.20 6.46
CA TYR A 544 13.10 -20.35 5.63
C TYR A 544 11.84 -20.99 5.06
N ILE A 545 12.00 -21.66 3.92
CA ILE A 545 11.03 -22.56 3.31
C ILE A 545 11.70 -23.93 3.15
N PHE A 546 10.89 -24.98 3.00
CA PHE A 546 11.40 -26.29 2.62
C PHE A 546 11.36 -26.43 1.10
N ASP A 547 12.45 -26.90 0.50
CA ASP A 547 12.50 -27.23 -0.92
C ASP A 547 11.86 -28.60 -1.22
N GLU A 548 11.89 -29.03 -2.48
CA GLU A 548 11.35 -30.33 -2.93
C GLU A 548 12.01 -31.53 -2.25
N LYS A 549 13.21 -31.35 -1.66
CA LYS A 549 13.95 -32.37 -0.93
C LYS A 549 13.71 -32.32 0.58
N GLY A 550 12.90 -31.37 1.05
CA GLY A 550 12.64 -31.16 2.47
C GLY A 550 13.77 -30.41 3.19
N GLU A 551 14.66 -29.75 2.46
CA GLU A 551 15.77 -28.98 3.04
C GLU A 551 15.40 -27.52 3.27
N LYS A 552 15.94 -26.93 4.35
CA LYS A 552 15.69 -25.51 4.66
C LYS A 552 16.45 -24.62 3.69
N VAL A 553 15.71 -23.78 2.99
CA VAL A 553 16.25 -22.72 2.13
C VAL A 553 15.88 -21.37 2.72
N TYR A 554 16.84 -20.43 2.74
CA TYR A 554 16.67 -19.08 3.29
C TYR A 554 16.62 -18.04 2.17
N PRO A 555 15.49 -17.94 1.42
CA PRO A 555 15.45 -17.20 0.16
C PRO A 555 15.69 -15.70 0.32
N LEU A 556 15.33 -15.11 1.47
CA LEU A 556 15.58 -13.69 1.74
C LEU A 556 16.94 -13.43 2.37
N ALA A 557 17.40 -14.28 3.30
CA ALA A 557 18.71 -14.12 3.90
C ALA A 557 19.81 -14.13 2.83
N ASN A 558 19.74 -15.08 1.90
CA ASN A 558 20.69 -15.16 0.78
C ASN A 558 20.67 -13.89 -0.09
N LYS A 559 19.49 -13.31 -0.33
CA LYS A 559 19.37 -12.07 -1.10
C LYS A 559 19.94 -10.85 -0.39
N LEU A 560 19.75 -10.77 0.92
CA LEU A 560 20.30 -9.70 1.76
C LEU A 560 21.83 -9.81 1.83
N ILE A 561 22.35 -11.02 2.07
CA ILE A 561 23.78 -11.29 2.19
C ILE A 561 24.49 -11.02 0.86
N ASN A 562 23.91 -11.44 -0.27
CA ASN A 562 24.51 -11.29 -1.59
C ASN A 562 24.31 -9.90 -2.21
N GLY A 563 23.61 -8.98 -1.53
CA GLY A 563 23.34 -7.64 -2.05
C GLY A 563 22.26 -7.56 -3.13
N ASP A 564 21.54 -8.64 -3.43
CA ASP A 564 20.34 -8.61 -4.30
C ASP A 564 19.25 -7.67 -3.73
N ILE A 565 19.20 -7.56 -2.40
CA ILE A 565 18.35 -6.63 -1.66
C ILE A 565 19.24 -5.72 -0.80
N THR A 566 19.16 -4.40 -1.05
CA THR A 566 19.81 -3.41 -0.19
C THR A 566 18.86 -2.97 0.91
N LEU A 567 19.07 -3.46 2.12
CA LEU A 567 18.25 -3.16 3.28
C LEU A 567 18.59 -1.79 3.87
N LEU A 568 17.57 -0.98 4.16
CA LEU A 568 17.64 0.28 4.89
C LEU A 568 16.67 0.26 6.09
N PRO A 569 17.14 -0.09 7.29
CA PRO A 569 16.34 -0.03 8.51
C PRO A 569 16.24 1.41 9.01
N VAL A 570 15.01 1.89 9.22
CA VAL A 570 14.75 3.27 9.62
C VAL A 570 13.78 3.38 10.80
N LEU A 571 14.04 4.37 11.65
CA LEU A 571 13.07 4.86 12.63
C LEU A 571 12.39 6.09 12.06
N ALA A 572 11.06 6.10 12.17
CA ALA A 572 10.21 7.18 11.71
C ALA A 572 9.22 7.59 12.80
N ASP A 573 8.72 8.82 12.72
CA ASP A 573 7.66 9.28 13.62
C ASP A 573 6.26 8.80 13.18
N GLN A 574 5.24 9.22 13.93
CA GLN A 574 3.84 8.92 13.67
C GLN A 574 3.31 9.46 12.33
N ASN A 575 3.90 10.55 11.83
CA ASN A 575 3.61 11.14 10.52
C ASN A 575 4.44 10.47 9.40
N ARG A 576 5.25 9.47 9.76
CA ARG A 576 6.12 8.69 8.88
C ARG A 576 7.33 9.49 8.36
N GLU A 577 7.71 10.58 9.02
CA GLU A 577 8.98 11.26 8.77
C GLU A 577 10.13 10.38 9.25
N ILE A 578 11.12 10.15 8.39
CA ILE A 578 12.30 9.34 8.71
C ILE A 578 13.28 10.22 9.48
N HIS A 579 13.70 9.75 10.67
CA HIS A 579 14.60 10.47 11.57
C HIS A 579 15.96 9.80 11.77
N LYS A 580 16.07 8.48 11.54
CA LYS A 580 17.32 7.74 11.81
C LYS A 580 17.47 6.51 10.93
N ILE A 581 18.69 6.24 10.47
CA ILE A 581 19.09 4.97 9.83
C ILE A 581 19.89 4.12 10.82
N ILE A 582 19.51 2.85 11.00
CA ILE A 582 20.16 1.92 11.93
C ILE A 582 20.83 0.77 11.14
N PRO A 583 22.14 0.48 11.33
CA PRO A 583 22.87 -0.46 10.50
C PRO A 583 22.66 -1.93 10.92
N PHE A 584 21.42 -2.43 10.81
CA PHE A 584 21.13 -3.86 10.98
C PHE A 584 21.50 -4.65 9.71
N LEU A 585 22.80 -4.91 9.55
CA LEU A 585 23.34 -5.74 8.47
C LEU A 585 23.94 -7.02 9.05
N ALA A 586 23.68 -8.15 8.39
CA ALA A 586 24.35 -9.40 8.68
C ALA A 586 25.21 -9.77 7.46
N ASN A 587 26.52 -9.88 7.67
CA ASN A 587 27.44 -10.34 6.64
C ASN A 587 27.41 -11.87 6.59
N GLY A 588 27.47 -12.42 5.38
CA GLY A 588 27.60 -13.87 5.16
C GLY A 588 28.86 -14.38 5.85
N SER A 589 28.71 -15.45 6.63
CA SER A 589 29.81 -16.18 7.27
C SER A 589 29.69 -17.64 6.91
#